data_AF-A0A4D9CRX0-F1
#
_entry.id   AF-A0A4D9CRX0-F1
#
_cell.length_a   1.000
_cell.length_b   1.000
_cell.length_c   1.000
_cell.angle_alpha   90.00
_cell.angle_beta   90.00
_cell.angle_gamma   90.00
#
_symmetry.space_group_name_H-M   'P 1'
#
loop_
_entity.id
_entity.type
_entity.pdbx_description
1 polymer ?
#
loop_
_entity_poly.entity_id
_entity_poly.type
_entity_poly.pdbx_seq_one_letter_code
_entity_poly.pdbx_strand_id
1 'polypeptide(L)'
;MASGNFITQAIEIVKQAIDADQKGEYENALGYYKKSLDYFMAGLKYEKNPATKATIQARVEGYMKRAEDLKEVVEKERAAAQNRGRKGGGEGGTATRQPGEDEKEEEDKNKLKGALSSSIVTDKPNVRWEDVAGLEAAKEALKEA
;
A
#
# COMPACT_ATOMS: atom_id res chain seq x y z
N MET A 1 -31.50 0.70 -8.50
CA MET A 1 -30.20 1.39 -8.29
C MET A 1 -29.21 0.83 -9.29
N ALA A 2 -28.53 1.67 -10.06
CA ALA A 2 -27.67 1.22 -11.16
C ALA A 2 -26.35 0.64 -10.63
N SER A 3 -26.09 -0.63 -10.89
CA SER A 3 -24.82 -1.33 -10.61
C SER A 3 -23.60 -0.57 -11.14
N GLY A 4 -23.74 0.08 -12.30
CA GLY A 4 -22.68 0.85 -12.95
C GLY A 4 -22.13 2.02 -12.12
N ASN A 5 -22.94 2.62 -11.23
CA ASN A 5 -22.47 3.75 -10.42
C ASN A 5 -21.47 3.29 -9.35
N PHE A 6 -21.75 2.17 -8.67
CA PHE A 6 -20.86 1.65 -7.62
C PHE A 6 -19.54 1.11 -8.19
N ILE A 7 -19.59 0.41 -9.34
CA ILE A 7 -18.39 -0.14 -9.98
C ILE A 7 -17.50 1.00 -10.49
N THR A 8 -18.08 2.05 -11.08
CA THR A 8 -17.31 3.23 -11.54
C THR A 8 -16.61 3.92 -10.37
N GLN A 9 -17.34 4.16 -9.26
CA GLN A 9 -16.76 4.74 -8.05
C GLN A 9 -15.65 3.87 -7.46
N ALA A 10 -15.82 2.54 -7.46
CA ALA A 10 -14.78 1.62 -7.00
C ALA A 10 -13.49 1.74 -7.84
N ILE A 11 -13.63 1.87 -9.16
CA ILE A 11 -12.51 2.05 -10.09
C ILE A 11 -11.78 3.37 -9.84
N GLU A 12 -12.49 4.45 -9.56
CA GLU A 12 -11.85 5.74 -9.23
C GLU A 12 -11.07 5.66 -7.93
N ILE A 13 -11.66 5.06 -6.90
CA ILE A 13 -11.02 4.95 -5.58
C ILE A 13 -9.82 4.00 -5.64
N VAL A 14 -9.90 2.88 -6.37
CA VAL A 14 -8.76 1.95 -6.46
C VAL A 14 -7.58 2.56 -7.21
N LYS A 15 -7.82 3.47 -8.17
CA LYS A 15 -6.74 4.25 -8.80
C LYS A 15 -6.02 5.13 -7.79
N GLN A 16 -6.76 5.77 -6.88
CA GLN A 16 -6.17 6.54 -5.78
C GLN A 16 -5.39 5.63 -4.81
N ALA A 17 -5.91 4.44 -4.53
CA ALA A 17 -5.23 3.45 -3.70
C ALA A 17 -3.87 3.04 -4.30
N ILE A 18 -3.83 2.76 -5.61
CA ILE A 18 -2.61 2.36 -6.32
C ILE A 18 -1.60 3.51 -6.36
N ASP A 19 -2.05 4.74 -6.61
CA ASP A 19 -1.18 5.92 -6.62
C ASP A 19 -0.54 6.17 -5.24
N ALA A 20 -1.34 6.08 -4.16
CA ALA A 20 -0.84 6.18 -2.79
C ALA A 20 0.13 5.04 -2.44
N ASP A 21 -0.17 3.81 -2.87
CA ASP A 21 0.67 2.62 -2.67
C ASP A 21 2.04 2.80 -3.36
N GLN A 22 2.05 3.28 -4.61
CA GLN A 22 3.27 3.57 -5.36
C GLN A 22 4.10 4.69 -4.74
N LYS A 23 3.46 5.64 -4.04
CA LYS A 23 4.12 6.73 -3.31
C LYS A 23 4.66 6.30 -1.95
N GLY A 24 4.36 5.08 -1.48
CA GLY A 24 4.70 4.61 -0.14
C GLY A 24 3.80 5.18 0.96
N GLU A 25 2.67 5.78 0.60
CA GLU A 25 1.67 6.26 1.56
C GLU A 25 0.76 5.11 2.00
N TYR A 26 1.34 4.11 2.67
CA TYR A 26 0.70 2.82 2.92
C TYR A 26 -0.57 2.92 3.77
N GLU A 27 -0.63 3.83 4.76
CA GLU A 27 -1.84 4.07 5.55
C GLU A 27 -3.01 4.59 4.69
N ASN A 28 -2.74 5.56 3.82
CA ASN A 28 -3.73 6.11 2.89
C ASN A 28 -4.15 5.06 1.86
N ALA A 29 -3.18 4.36 1.28
CA ALA A 29 -3.41 3.29 0.31
C ALA A 29 -4.34 2.21 0.87
N LEU A 30 -4.07 1.74 2.10
CA LEU A 30 -4.90 0.76 2.80
C LEU A 30 -6.34 1.27 2.99
N GLY A 31 -6.50 2.54 3.35
CA GLY A 31 -7.82 3.17 3.48
C GLY A 31 -8.59 3.19 2.16
N TYR A 32 -7.95 3.60 1.07
CA TYR A 32 -8.56 3.64 -0.25
C TYR A 32 -8.87 2.23 -0.79
N TYR A 33 -8.00 1.24 -0.60
CA TYR A 33 -8.29 -0.14 -0.98
C TYR A 33 -9.54 -0.66 -0.29
N LYS A 34 -9.64 -0.54 1.05
CA LYS A 34 -10.84 -0.93 1.80
C LYS A 34 -12.11 -0.28 1.26
N LYS A 35 -12.07 1.04 1.07
CA LYS A 35 -13.21 1.79 0.54
C LYS A 35 -13.60 1.29 -0.86
N SER A 36 -12.64 1.09 -1.76
CA SER A 36 -12.92 0.59 -3.11
C SER A 36 -13.56 -0.80 -3.10
N LEU A 37 -13.12 -1.68 -2.19
CA LEU A 37 -13.64 -3.03 -2.02
C LEU A 37 -15.11 -3.02 -1.58
N ASP A 38 -15.49 -2.11 -0.68
CA ASP A 38 -16.90 -1.93 -0.28
C ASP A 38 -17.79 -1.55 -1.48
N TYR A 39 -17.31 -0.63 -2.33
CA TYR A 39 -18.02 -0.25 -3.56
C TYR A 39 -18.07 -1.38 -4.59
N PHE A 40 -16.98 -2.14 -4.77
CA PHE A 40 -17.01 -3.32 -5.64
C PHE A 40 -18.00 -4.38 -5.15
N MET A 41 -18.04 -4.65 -3.85
CA MET A 41 -19.03 -5.56 -3.26
C MET A 41 -20.46 -5.08 -3.47
N ALA A 42 -20.73 -3.78 -3.30
CA ALA A 42 -22.03 -3.19 -3.58
C ALA A 42 -22.42 -3.34 -5.07
N GLY A 43 -21.47 -3.08 -5.98
CA GLY A 43 -21.66 -3.24 -7.43
C GLY A 43 -21.95 -4.68 -7.85
N LEU A 44 -21.16 -5.63 -7.32
CA LEU A 44 -21.28 -7.06 -7.61
C LEU A 44 -22.63 -7.68 -7.20
N LYS A 45 -23.33 -7.09 -6.22
CA LYS A 45 -24.70 -7.52 -5.84
C LYS A 45 -25.71 -7.32 -6.97
N TYR A 46 -25.48 -6.31 -7.80
CA TYR A 46 -26.41 -5.91 -8.86
C TYR A 46 -25.88 -6.18 -10.27
N GLU A 47 -24.65 -6.67 -10.41
CA GLU A 47 -24.09 -7.10 -11.69
C GLU A 47 -24.79 -8.38 -12.18
N LYS A 48 -25.31 -8.35 -13.41
CA LYS A 48 -26.08 -9.44 -14.02
C LYS A 48 -25.26 -10.23 -15.02
N ASN A 49 -24.27 -9.61 -15.65
CA ASN A 49 -23.43 -10.29 -16.61
C ASN A 49 -22.41 -11.18 -15.88
N PRO A 50 -22.47 -12.51 -16.06
CA PRO A 50 -21.60 -13.45 -15.34
C PRO A 50 -20.12 -13.30 -15.72
N ALA A 51 -19.81 -12.97 -16.97
CA ALA A 51 -18.43 -12.76 -17.43
C ALA A 51 -17.82 -11.49 -16.82
N THR A 52 -18.59 -10.40 -16.81
CA THR A 52 -18.21 -9.15 -16.14
C THR A 52 -18.03 -9.37 -14.65
N LYS A 53 -18.97 -10.08 -14.01
CA LYS A 53 -18.90 -10.41 -12.59
C LYS A 53 -17.64 -11.20 -12.23
N ALA A 54 -17.33 -12.25 -12.98
CA ALA A 54 -16.11 -13.04 -12.78
C ALA A 54 -14.84 -12.19 -12.94
N THR A 55 -14.81 -11.32 -13.95
CA THR A 55 -13.69 -10.41 -14.19
C THR A 55 -13.49 -9.44 -13.01
N ILE A 56 -14.57 -8.84 -12.51
CA ILE A 56 -14.50 -7.93 -11.36
C ILE A 56 -14.08 -8.68 -10.10
N GLN A 57 -14.62 -9.89 -9.85
CA GLN A 57 -14.24 -10.70 -8.69
C GLN A 57 -12.75 -11.05 -8.68
N ALA A 58 -12.18 -11.42 -9.83
CA ALA A 58 -10.75 -11.70 -9.95
C ALA A 58 -9.88 -10.47 -9.61
N ARG A 59 -10.31 -9.25 -10.01
CA ARG A 59 -9.63 -8.00 -9.65
C ARG A 59 -9.75 -7.68 -8.16
N VAL A 60 -10.96 -7.83 -7.61
CA VAL A 60 -11.25 -7.62 -6.20
C VAL A 60 -10.39 -8.51 -5.31
N GLU A 61 -10.18 -9.78 -5.68
CA GLU A 61 -9.29 -10.68 -4.94
C GLU A 61 -7.85 -10.15 -4.89
N GLY A 62 -7.33 -9.63 -6.01
CA GLY A 62 -6.00 -9.02 -6.04
C GLY A 62 -5.91 -7.79 -5.15
N TYR A 63 -6.93 -6.93 -5.15
CA TYR A 63 -6.97 -5.74 -4.29
C TYR A 63 -7.12 -6.10 -2.81
N MET A 64 -7.85 -7.17 -2.47
CA MET A 64 -7.92 -7.68 -1.10
C MET A 64 -6.55 -8.15 -0.60
N LYS A 65 -5.86 -8.99 -1.38
CA LYS A 65 -4.51 -9.48 -1.01
C LYS A 65 -3.54 -8.31 -0.78
N ARG A 66 -3.53 -7.32 -1.68
CA ARG A 66 -2.68 -6.14 -1.50
C ARG A 66 -3.04 -5.35 -0.25
N ALA A 67 -4.33 -5.21 0.07
CA ALA A 67 -4.78 -4.55 1.30
C ALA A 67 -4.35 -5.34 2.56
N GLU A 68 -4.32 -6.67 2.51
CA GLU A 68 -3.81 -7.49 3.62
C GLU A 68 -2.30 -7.30 3.81
N ASP A 69 -1.52 -7.33 2.73
CA ASP A 69 -0.07 -7.06 2.79
C ASP A 69 0.21 -5.67 3.38
N LEU A 70 -0.52 -4.64 2.90
CA LEU A 70 -0.37 -3.27 3.37
C LEU A 70 -0.73 -3.11 4.85
N LYS A 71 -1.69 -3.88 5.35
CA LYS A 71 -2.03 -3.88 6.78
C LYS A 71 -0.84 -4.33 7.62
N GLU A 72 -0.12 -5.37 7.21
CA GLU A 72 1.08 -5.80 7.93
C GLU A 72 2.19 -4.75 7.90
N VAL A 73 2.38 -4.07 6.77
CA VAL A 73 3.36 -2.98 6.63
C VAL A 73 3.02 -1.83 7.57
N VAL A 74 1.77 -1.35 7.53
CA VAL A 74 1.31 -0.25 8.37
C VAL A 74 1.43 -0.57 9.86
N GLU A 75 1.06 -1.78 10.29
CA GLU A 75 1.19 -2.19 11.70
C GLU A 75 2.67 -2.24 12.13
N LYS A 76 3.57 -2.73 11.27
CA LYS A 76 5.02 -2.73 11.53
C LYS A 76 5.59 -1.31 11.62
N GLU A 77 5.21 -0.42 10.71
CA GLU A 77 5.63 0.99 10.71
C GLU A 77 5.14 1.71 11.97
N ARG A 78 3.88 1.47 12.36
CA ARG A 78 3.30 2.04 13.58
C ARG A 78 3.98 1.53 14.84
N ALA A 79 4.26 0.23 14.93
CA ALA A 79 4.98 -0.36 16.05
C ALA A 79 6.42 0.19 16.16
N ALA A 80 7.11 0.36 15.01
CA ALA A 80 8.43 0.98 14.97
C ALA A 80 8.41 2.44 15.42
N ALA A 81 7.38 3.22 15.04
CA ALA A 81 7.21 4.60 15.49
C ALA A 81 6.95 4.69 17.00
N GLN A 82 6.13 3.80 17.56
CA GLN A 82 5.85 3.74 19.00
C GLN A 82 7.10 3.37 19.83
N ASN A 83 7.93 2.44 19.32
CA ASN A 83 9.15 2.04 20.02
C ASN A 83 10.22 3.16 20.03
N ARG A 84 10.28 3.99 18.97
CA ARG A 84 11.14 5.18 18.94
C ARG A 84 10.70 6.26 19.94
N GLY A 85 9.40 6.39 20.19
CA GLY A 85 8.87 7.31 21.22
C GLY A 85 9.19 6.87 22.66
N ARG A 86 9.34 5.56 22.91
CA ARG A 86 9.63 5.03 24.25
C ARG A 86 11.10 5.06 24.65
N LYS A 87 12.04 5.14 23.69
CA LYS A 87 13.48 5.30 23.97
C LYS A 87 13.91 6.77 24.17
N GLY A 88 12.97 7.72 24.09
CA GLY A 88 13.18 9.14 24.42
C GLY A 88 12.58 9.58 25.76
N GLY A 89 11.98 8.68 26.53
CA GLY A 89 11.30 8.99 27.80
C GLY A 89 11.75 8.05 28.91
N GLY A 90 12.98 8.24 29.39
CA GLY A 90 13.57 7.55 30.54
C GLY A 90 14.14 8.56 31.51
N GLU A 91 13.33 8.85 32.53
CA GLU A 91 13.55 9.69 33.71
C GLU A 91 14.87 9.38 34.46
N GLY A 92 15.59 10.43 34.86
CA GLY A 92 16.79 10.33 35.70
C GLY A 92 17.16 11.69 36.26
N GLY A 93 16.64 12.00 37.45
CA GLY A 93 17.02 13.18 38.21
C GLY A 93 18.48 13.16 38.69
N THR A 94 18.85 14.27 39.33
CA THR A 94 20.11 14.64 39.99
C THR A 94 21.17 15.35 39.14
N ALA A 95 21.43 16.58 39.60
CA ALA A 95 22.47 17.49 39.20
C ALA A 95 23.84 16.85 39.02
N THR A 96 24.56 17.24 37.96
CA THR A 96 25.90 17.85 38.04
C THR A 96 26.31 18.30 36.64
N ARG A 97 26.80 19.55 36.57
CA ARG A 97 27.40 20.18 35.39
C ARG A 97 28.65 19.40 34.97
N GLN A 98 28.79 19.07 33.68
CA GLN A 98 30.07 19.10 32.95
C GLN A 98 29.84 18.96 31.42
N PRO A 99 30.54 19.73 30.57
CA PRO A 99 30.39 19.67 29.11
C PRO A 99 31.47 18.78 28.47
N GLY A 100 31.11 18.00 27.45
CA GLY A 100 32.06 17.40 26.51
C GLY A 100 31.58 16.09 25.88
N GLU A 101 31.84 15.96 24.58
CA GLU A 101 31.75 14.76 23.72
C GLU A 101 30.51 14.65 22.80
N ASP A 102 30.48 15.49 21.75
CA ASP A 102 29.47 15.56 20.68
C ASP A 102 29.90 14.86 19.36
N GLU A 103 30.89 13.95 19.38
CA GLU A 103 31.49 13.43 18.12
C GLU A 103 31.22 11.94 17.81
N LYS A 104 30.51 11.19 18.68
CA LYS A 104 30.30 9.74 18.47
C LYS A 104 28.88 9.33 18.08
N GLU A 105 27.86 10.18 18.28
CA GLU A 105 26.47 9.80 17.98
C GLU A 105 26.09 9.85 16.50
N GLU A 106 26.75 10.68 15.68
CA GLU A 106 26.48 10.73 14.23
C GLU A 106 26.97 9.46 13.51
N GLU A 107 28.13 8.93 13.90
CA GLU A 107 28.73 7.77 13.24
C GLU A 107 27.87 6.53 13.45
N ASP A 108 27.33 6.34 14.66
CA ASP A 108 26.40 5.24 14.98
C ASP A 108 25.07 5.35 14.22
N LYS A 109 24.50 6.55 14.08
CA LYS A 109 23.25 6.77 13.30
C LYS A 109 23.45 6.48 11.82
N ASN A 110 24.60 6.85 11.26
CA ASN A 110 24.92 6.55 9.86
C ASN A 110 25.17 5.08 9.63
N LYS A 111 25.84 4.38 10.55
CA LYS A 111 26.10 2.94 10.47
C LYS A 111 24.82 2.13 10.60
N LEU A 112 23.91 2.52 11.49
CA LEU A 112 22.58 1.89 11.62
C LEU A 112 21.72 2.11 10.38
N LYS A 113 21.72 3.32 9.79
CA LYS A 113 21.00 3.59 8.53
C LYS A 113 21.56 2.77 7.38
N GLY A 114 22.89 2.65 7.26
CA GLY A 114 23.54 1.85 6.21
C GLY A 114 23.16 0.36 6.28
N ALA A 115 23.13 -0.21 7.49
CA ALA A 115 22.78 -1.62 7.70
C ALA A 115 21.30 -1.94 7.41
N LEU A 116 20.39 -0.99 7.68
CA LEU A 116 18.97 -1.14 7.37
C LEU A 116 18.69 -1.01 5.87
N SER A 117 19.41 -0.14 5.17
CA SER A 117 19.29 0.01 3.71
C SER A 117 19.84 -1.17 2.93
N SER A 118 20.81 -1.92 3.45
CA SER A 118 21.35 -3.12 2.77
C SER A 118 20.47 -4.37 2.92
N SER A 119 19.56 -4.39 3.90
CA SER A 119 18.72 -5.57 4.18
C SER A 119 17.31 -5.49 3.56
N ILE A 120 16.96 -4.33 2.99
CA ILE A 120 15.76 -4.16 2.19
C ILE A 120 16.19 -4.33 0.74
N VAL A 121 16.08 -5.55 0.23
CA VAL A 121 16.17 -5.83 -1.20
C VAL A 121 15.00 -5.13 -1.88
N THR A 122 15.20 -3.88 -2.30
CA THR A 122 14.30 -3.18 -3.22
C THR A 122 14.57 -3.69 -4.63
N ASP A 123 14.45 -4.99 -4.84
CA ASP A 123 14.29 -5.50 -6.20
C ASP A 123 12.86 -5.16 -6.58
N LYS A 124 12.72 -4.01 -7.24
CA LYS A 124 11.46 -3.48 -7.74
C LYS A 124 11.08 -4.38 -8.92
N PRO A 125 10.18 -5.38 -8.77
CA PRO A 125 9.76 -6.13 -9.93
C PRO A 125 8.87 -5.18 -10.70
N ASN A 126 9.44 -4.53 -11.71
CA ASN A 126 8.80 -3.53 -12.53
C ASN A 126 7.87 -4.26 -13.52
N VAL A 127 6.83 -4.92 -13.00
CA VAL A 127 5.87 -5.66 -13.83
C VAL A 127 4.92 -4.65 -14.44
N ARG A 128 5.17 -4.32 -15.70
CA ARG A 128 4.26 -3.50 -16.50
C ARG A 128 3.05 -4.36 -16.83
N TRP A 129 1.87 -3.76 -16.74
CA TRP A 129 0.61 -4.40 -17.07
C TRP A 129 0.49 -4.86 -18.54
N GLU A 130 1.46 -4.50 -19.35
CA GLU A 130 1.62 -4.91 -20.76
C GLU A 130 2.21 -6.34 -20.88
N ASP A 131 2.91 -6.83 -19.85
CA ASP A 131 3.56 -8.16 -19.83
C ASP A 131 2.70 -9.26 -19.18
N VAL A 132 1.45 -8.95 -18.83
CA VAL A 132 0.48 -9.98 -18.44
C VAL A 132 -0.11 -10.56 -19.73
N ALA A 133 0.52 -11.62 -20.24
CA ALA A 133 0.18 -12.32 -21.47
C ALA A 133 -1.34 -12.37 -21.75
N GLY A 134 -1.76 -11.77 -22.87
CA GLY A 134 -3.10 -11.96 -23.45
C GLY A 134 -4.05 -10.75 -23.49
N LEU A 135 -3.63 -9.53 -23.13
CA LEU A 135 -4.48 -8.34 -23.23
C LEU A 135 -4.49 -7.67 -24.63
N GLU A 136 -3.87 -8.28 -25.65
CA GLU A 136 -3.97 -7.81 -27.04
C GLU A 136 -5.26 -8.32 -27.71
N ALA A 137 -5.70 -9.54 -27.37
CA ALA A 137 -6.87 -10.16 -27.98
C ALA A 137 -8.20 -9.46 -27.63
N ALA A 138 -8.26 -8.73 -26.51
CA ALA A 138 -9.46 -8.01 -26.08
C ALA A 138 -9.62 -6.62 -26.72
N LYS A 139 -8.58 -6.08 -27.39
CA LYS A 139 -8.63 -4.75 -28.01
C LYS A 139 -9.10 -4.78 -29.46
N GLU A 140 -9.00 -5.93 -30.13
CA GLU A 140 -9.39 -6.09 -31.55
C GLU A 140 -10.89 -6.42 -31.74
N ALA A 141 -11.55 -6.99 -30.74
CA ALA A 141 -12.98 -7.36 -30.83
C ALA A 141 -13.98 -6.18 -30.76
N LEU A 142 -13.50 -4.94 -30.54
CA LEU A 142 -14.35 -3.75 -30.38
C LEU A 142 -14.19 -2.72 -31.52
N LYS A 143 -13.49 -3.08 -32.62
CA LYS A 143 -13.30 -2.18 -33.78
C LYS A 143 -13.89 -2.68 -35.10
N GLU A 144 -14.62 -3.79 -35.09
CA GLU A 144 -15.43 -4.27 -36.21
C GLU A 144 -16.91 -4.45 -35.82
N ALA A 145 -17.52 -3.40 -35.27
CA ALA A 145 -18.97 -3.20 -35.26
C ALA A 145 -19.29 -1.70 -35.36
#